data_AF-A0A2U9IMK1-F1
#
_entry.id   AF-A0A2U9IMK1-F1
#
_cell.length_a   1.000
_cell.length_b   1.000
_cell.length_c   1.000
_cell.angle_alpha   90.00
_cell.angle_beta   90.00
_cell.angle_gamma   90.00
#
_symmetry.space_group_name_H-M   'P 1'
#
loop_
_entity.id
_entity.type
_entity.pdbx_description
1 polymer ?
#
loop_
_entity_poly.entity_id
_entity_poly.type
_entity_poly.pdbx_seq_one_letter_code
_entity_poly.pdbx_strand_id
1 'polypeptide(L)'
;MDESEIRFSNLIDCLYKNCISDSYISSIETEYKDNANIWNLLCVAYDLKLRGKKVRISKIKNLLEITDSKGKVTDIIIIYSENMPLVISDLFKYLDLSKSMRLSVYLAIVDKYGDITYYNLSEVSLTK
;
A
#
# COMPACT_ATOMS: atom_id res chain seq x y z
N MET A 1 16.70 6.16 1.40
CA MET A 1 15.58 5.77 0.51
C MET A 1 16.17 4.79 -0.47
N ASP A 2 15.58 3.61 -0.56
CA ASP A 2 16.03 2.55 -1.46
C ASP A 2 15.73 2.93 -2.93
N GLU A 3 16.47 2.39 -3.89
CA GLU A 3 16.27 2.68 -5.31
C GLU A 3 14.88 2.24 -5.80
N SER A 4 14.39 1.11 -5.25
CA SER A 4 13.04 0.57 -5.48
C SER A 4 11.94 1.53 -5.01
N GLU A 5 12.11 2.14 -3.83
CA GLU A 5 11.18 3.11 -3.25
C GLU A 5 11.08 4.38 -4.11
N ILE A 6 12.23 4.88 -4.58
CA ILE A 6 12.30 6.06 -5.46
C ILE A 6 11.56 5.79 -6.77
N ARG A 7 11.82 4.64 -7.39
CA ARG A 7 11.17 4.24 -8.65
C ARG A 7 9.66 4.13 -8.50
N PHE A 8 9.17 3.47 -7.46
CA PHE A 8 7.73 3.35 -7.19
C PHE A 8 7.07 4.71 -6.95
N SER A 9 7.72 5.60 -6.18
CA SER A 9 7.20 6.96 -5.97
C SER A 9 7.11 7.75 -7.28
N ASN A 10 8.13 7.65 -8.13
CA ASN A 10 8.14 8.29 -9.45
C ASN A 10 7.02 7.76 -10.35
N LEU A 11 6.74 6.45 -10.27
CA LEU A 11 5.62 5.81 -10.96
C LEU A 11 4.29 6.41 -10.56
N ILE A 12 3.99 6.47 -9.27
CA ILE A 12 2.74 7.07 -8.78
C ILE A 12 2.64 8.55 -9.18
N ASP A 13 3.75 9.29 -9.15
CA ASP A 13 3.77 10.69 -9.60
C ASP A 13 3.52 10.82 -11.11
N CYS A 14 4.02 9.89 -11.92
CA CYS A 14 3.78 9.88 -13.35
C CYS A 14 2.32 9.54 -13.68
N LEU A 15 1.74 8.56 -12.98
CA LEU A 15 0.31 8.24 -13.08
C LEU A 15 -0.55 9.46 -12.71
N TYR A 16 -0.22 10.13 -11.61
CA TYR A 16 -0.93 11.32 -11.14
C TYR A 16 -0.85 12.51 -12.10
N LYS A 17 0.31 12.73 -12.75
CA LYS A 17 0.52 13.81 -13.72
C LYS A 17 0.10 13.46 -15.14
N ASN A 18 -0.41 12.24 -15.36
CA ASN A 18 -0.79 11.71 -16.66
C ASN A 18 0.34 11.78 -17.71
N CYS A 19 1.58 11.50 -17.30
CA CYS A 19 2.75 11.50 -18.19
C CYS A 19 3.25 10.08 -18.51
N ILE A 20 2.31 9.14 -18.66
CA ILE A 20 2.58 7.74 -18.98
C ILE A 20 2.88 7.64 -20.49
N SER A 21 4.01 7.04 -20.83
CA SER A 21 4.38 6.67 -22.21
C SER A 21 4.49 5.15 -22.35
N ASP A 22 4.46 4.64 -23.59
CA ASP A 22 4.61 3.19 -23.85
C ASP A 22 5.92 2.62 -23.29
N SER A 23 7.02 3.37 -23.42
CA SER A 23 8.31 3.03 -22.81
C SER A 23 8.24 2.91 -21.29
N TYR A 24 7.36 3.69 -20.65
CA TYR A 24 7.14 3.65 -19.22
C TYR A 24 6.37 2.39 -18.81
N ILE A 25 5.32 2.04 -19.56
CA ILE A 25 4.53 0.82 -19.37
C ILE A 25 5.43 -0.42 -19.44
N SER A 26 6.26 -0.53 -20.49
CA SER A 26 7.17 -1.67 -20.64
C SER A 26 8.18 -1.80 -19.50
N SER A 27 8.62 -0.67 -18.92
CA SER A 27 9.54 -0.68 -17.78
C SER A 27 8.88 -1.23 -16.51
N ILE A 28 7.63 -0.84 -16.24
CA ILE A 28 6.82 -1.33 -15.11
C ILE A 28 6.55 -2.82 -15.27
N GLU A 29 6.13 -3.25 -16.47
CA GLU A 29 5.86 -4.66 -16.76
C GLU A 29 7.09 -5.52 -16.51
N THR A 30 8.27 -5.05 -16.93
CA THR A 30 9.52 -5.79 -16.74
C THR A 30 9.94 -5.84 -15.28
N GLU A 31 9.83 -4.72 -14.55
CA GLU A 31 10.26 -4.59 -13.16
C GLU A 31 9.37 -5.39 -12.20
N TYR A 32 8.05 -5.42 -12.46
CA TYR A 32 7.07 -6.04 -11.58
C TYR A 32 6.42 -7.30 -12.14
N LYS A 33 6.97 -7.91 -13.21
CA LYS A 33 6.45 -9.13 -13.83
C LYS A 33 6.15 -10.27 -12.84
N ASP A 34 6.96 -10.39 -11.79
CA ASP A 34 6.88 -11.47 -10.81
C ASP A 34 5.99 -11.11 -9.61
N ASN A 35 5.44 -9.89 -9.58
CA ASN A 35 4.56 -9.40 -8.51
C ASN A 35 3.10 -9.42 -8.96
N ALA A 36 2.44 -10.56 -8.75
CA ALA A 36 1.03 -10.75 -9.07
C ALA A 36 0.07 -9.74 -8.41
N ASN A 37 0.50 -9.04 -7.35
CA ASN A 37 -0.32 -8.05 -6.63
C ASN A 37 0.07 -6.60 -6.94
N ILE A 38 0.94 -6.36 -7.93
CA ILE A 38 1.40 -5.01 -8.27
C ILE A 38 0.24 -4.09 -8.66
N TRP A 39 -0.76 -4.63 -9.39
CA TRP A 39 -1.92 -3.86 -9.79
C TRP A 39 -2.66 -3.26 -8.59
N ASN A 40 -2.95 -4.11 -7.58
CA ASN A 40 -3.63 -3.67 -6.37
C ASN A 40 -2.78 -2.66 -5.57
N LEU A 41 -1.46 -2.85 -5.53
CA LEU A 41 -0.52 -1.88 -4.96
C LEU A 41 -0.60 -0.52 -5.65
N LEU A 42 -0.65 -0.50 -6.98
CA LEU A 42 -0.75 0.73 -7.77
C LEU A 42 -2.10 1.42 -7.57
N CYS A 43 -3.22 0.69 -7.61
CA CYS A 43 -4.55 1.23 -7.37
C CYS A 43 -4.63 1.94 -6.01
N VAL A 44 -4.19 1.27 -4.95
CA VAL A 44 -4.22 1.82 -3.58
C VAL A 44 -3.26 3.00 -3.45
N ALA A 45 -2.04 2.90 -3.97
CA ALA A 45 -1.08 4.00 -3.91
C ALA A 45 -1.57 5.24 -4.67
N TYR A 46 -2.21 5.04 -5.81
CA TYR A 46 -2.80 6.12 -6.62
C TYR A 46 -3.99 6.78 -5.92
N ASP A 47 -4.94 6.01 -5.37
CA ASP A 47 -6.08 6.55 -4.59
C ASP A 47 -5.59 7.35 -3.37
N LEU A 48 -4.62 6.83 -2.62
CA LEU A 48 -4.02 7.54 -1.50
C LEU A 48 -3.31 8.83 -1.95
N LYS A 49 -2.65 8.82 -3.11
CA LYS A 49 -2.02 10.01 -3.70
C LYS A 49 -3.06 11.07 -4.07
N LEU A 50 -4.19 10.67 -4.69
CA LEU A 50 -5.31 11.56 -4.99
C LEU A 50 -5.87 12.23 -3.72
N ARG A 51 -5.82 11.52 -2.59
CA ARG A 51 -6.18 12.05 -1.26
C ARG A 51 -5.08 12.87 -0.58
N GLY A 52 -4.00 13.20 -1.30
CA GLY A 52 -2.89 14.02 -0.83
C GLY A 52 -1.93 13.32 0.14
N LYS A 53 -1.98 11.98 0.25
CA LYS A 53 -1.08 11.22 1.11
C LYS A 53 0.27 10.99 0.41
N LYS A 54 1.34 10.95 1.21
CA LYS A 54 2.68 10.56 0.75
C LYS A 54 2.87 9.08 1.01
N VAL A 55 2.87 8.29 -0.05
CA VAL A 55 2.89 6.82 -0.01
C VAL A 55 4.26 6.31 -0.41
N ARG A 56 4.71 5.25 0.25
CA ARG A 56 5.91 4.48 -0.10
C ARG A 56 5.59 3.00 -0.16
N ILE A 57 6.26 2.29 -1.06
CA ILE A 57 6.20 0.82 -1.04
C ILE A 57 7.02 0.31 0.13
N SER A 58 6.47 -0.64 0.90
CA SER A 58 7.20 -1.27 1.97
C SER A 58 8.07 -2.40 1.44
N LYS A 59 9.08 -2.79 2.22
CA LYS A 59 9.84 -4.02 1.99
C LYS A 59 9.02 -5.28 2.28
N ILE A 60 7.94 -5.13 3.06
CA ILE A 60 6.98 -6.20 3.31
C ILE A 60 6.03 -6.30 2.10
N LYS A 61 5.82 -7.52 1.59
CA LYS A 61 4.91 -7.77 0.46
C LYS A 61 3.51 -7.26 0.78
N ASN A 62 2.85 -6.70 -0.25
CA ASN A 62 1.46 -6.24 -0.20
C ASN A 62 1.19 -5.17 0.87
N LEU A 63 2.20 -4.36 1.19
CA LEU A 63 2.10 -3.31 2.20
C LEU A 63 2.61 -1.98 1.64
N LEU A 64 1.84 -0.93 1.90
CA LEU A 64 2.24 0.45 1.67
C LEU A 64 2.38 1.18 3.00
N GLU A 65 3.27 2.17 3.02
CA GLU A 65 3.53 3.03 4.16
C GLU A 65 3.12 4.46 3.82
N ILE A 66 2.36 5.11 4.72
CA ILE A 66 2.13 6.56 4.65
C ILE A 66 3.14 7.26 5.55
N THR A 67 3.71 8.33 5.01
CA THR A 67 4.66 9.18 5.73
C THR A 67 4.14 10.58 5.97
N ASP A 68 4.53 11.18 7.08
CA ASP A 68 4.29 12.59 7.38
C ASP A 68 5.19 13.54 6.57
N SER A 69 5.08 14.84 6.83
CA SER A 69 5.90 15.86 6.18
C SER A 69 7.40 15.75 6.50
N LYS A 70 7.76 15.11 7.61
CA LYS A 70 9.13 14.86 8.07
C LYS A 70 9.67 13.51 7.57
N GLY A 71 8.87 12.76 6.82
CA GLY A 71 9.23 11.44 6.28
C GLY A 71 9.14 10.30 7.29
N LYS A 72 8.53 10.53 8.47
CA LYS A 72 8.26 9.48 9.45
C LYS A 72 7.03 8.68 9.01
N VAL A 73 7.11 7.35 9.08
CA VAL A 73 5.96 6.47 8.85
C VAL A 73 4.92 6.71 9.95
N THR A 74 3.67 6.94 9.55
CA THR A 74 2.54 7.16 10.46
C THR A 74 1.50 6.05 10.36
N ASP A 75 1.32 5.50 9.17
CA ASP A 75 0.29 4.50 8.91
C ASP A 75 0.84 3.40 7.98
N ILE A 76 0.36 2.18 8.18
CA ILE A 76 0.60 1.04 7.28
C ILE A 76 -0.72 0.60 6.66
N ILE A 77 -0.67 0.25 5.38
CA ILE A 77 -1.82 -0.15 4.59
C ILE A 77 -1.51 -1.53 4.02
N ILE A 78 -2.24 -2.52 4.53
CA ILE A 78 -2.14 -3.91 4.10
C ILE A 78 -3.14 -4.10 2.96
N ILE A 79 -2.71 -4.68 1.86
CA ILE A 79 -3.52 -4.79 0.65
C ILE A 79 -3.94 -6.24 0.43
N TYR A 80 -5.24 -6.44 0.35
CA TYR A 80 -5.85 -7.72 0.01
C TYR A 80 -6.72 -7.59 -1.24
N SER A 81 -6.72 -8.64 -2.04
CA SER A 81 -7.66 -8.81 -3.14
C SER A 81 -8.93 -9.48 -2.60
N GLU A 82 -10.11 -9.01 -3.01
CA GLU A 82 -11.40 -9.56 -2.56
C GLU A 82 -11.53 -11.07 -2.80
N ASN A 83 -10.93 -11.57 -3.89
CA ASN A 83 -10.96 -12.97 -4.28
C ASN A 83 -9.93 -13.86 -3.55
N MET A 84 -9.11 -13.31 -2.65
CA MET A 84 -8.12 -14.07 -1.89
C MET A 84 -8.56 -14.30 -0.45
N PRO A 85 -8.38 -15.52 0.10
CA PRO A 85 -8.73 -15.80 1.48
C PRO A 85 -7.86 -14.98 2.44
N LEU A 86 -8.52 -14.35 3.40
CA LEU A 86 -7.88 -13.58 4.46
C LEU A 86 -7.38 -14.54 5.56
N VAL A 87 -6.08 -14.56 5.80
CA VAL A 87 -5.48 -15.35 6.88
C VAL A 87 -5.47 -14.51 8.15
N ILE A 88 -6.35 -14.84 9.10
CA ILE A 88 -6.53 -14.08 10.35
C ILE A 88 -5.21 -13.93 11.13
N SER A 89 -4.38 -14.98 11.16
CA SER A 89 -3.10 -14.94 11.88
C SER A 89 -2.12 -13.91 11.29
N ASP A 90 -2.23 -13.57 10.01
CA ASP A 90 -1.40 -12.51 9.41
C ASP A 90 -1.84 -11.12 9.87
N LEU A 91 -3.14 -10.90 10.08
CA LEU A 91 -3.65 -9.63 10.62
C LEU A 91 -3.07 -9.33 12.01
N PHE A 92 -3.00 -10.34 12.88
CA PHE A 92 -2.42 -10.18 14.21
C PHE A 92 -0.94 -9.75 14.15
N LYS A 93 -0.15 -10.27 13.19
CA LYS A 93 1.24 -9.85 13.00
C LYS A 93 1.34 -8.35 12.70
N TYR A 94 0.44 -7.82 11.88
CA TYR A 94 0.44 -6.39 11.56
C TYR A 94 -0.06 -5.53 12.73
N LEU A 95 -0.99 -6.03 13.54
CA LEU A 95 -1.41 -5.37 14.79
C LEU A 95 -0.28 -5.32 15.81
N ASP A 96 0.52 -6.37 15.94
CA ASP A 96 1.69 -6.37 16.82
C ASP A 96 2.76 -5.39 16.31
N LEU A 97 3.00 -5.37 14.99
CA LEU A 97 3.91 -4.42 14.35
C LEU A 97 3.49 -2.97 14.66
N SER A 98 2.20 -2.67 14.52
CA SER A 98 1.66 -1.34 14.72
C SER A 98 1.79 -0.84 16.15
N LYS A 99 1.56 -1.71 17.13
CA LYS A 99 1.80 -1.43 18.56
C LYS A 99 3.26 -1.10 18.82
N SER A 100 4.18 -1.91 18.30
CA SER A 100 5.62 -1.74 18.53
C SER A 100 6.15 -0.44 17.93
N MET A 101 5.63 -0.03 16.77
CA MET A 101 6.08 1.14 16.03
C MET A 101 5.20 2.39 16.26
N ARG A 102 4.10 2.27 17.02
CA ARG A 102 3.07 3.31 17.22
C ARG A 102 2.52 3.85 15.89
N LEU A 103 2.15 2.92 15.00
CA LEU A 103 1.58 3.21 13.69
C LEU A 103 0.08 2.88 13.68
N SER A 104 -0.70 3.58 12.86
CA SER A 104 -2.06 3.13 12.54
C SER A 104 -2.02 2.01 11.50
N VAL A 105 -2.97 1.07 11.55
CA VAL A 105 -3.09 0.00 10.55
C VAL A 105 -4.39 0.14 9.80
N TYR A 106 -4.32 0.00 8.49
CA TYR A 106 -5.48 -0.09 7.63
C TYR A 106 -5.39 -1.34 6.75
N LEU A 107 -6.53 -1.96 6.52
CA LEU A 107 -6.74 -3.00 5.52
C LEU A 107 -7.43 -2.37 4.31
N ALA A 108 -6.76 -2.39 3.17
CA ALA A 108 -7.33 -2.04 1.88
C ALA A 108 -7.75 -3.31 1.15
N ILE A 109 -9.05 -3.45 0.91
CA ILE A 109 -9.61 -4.53 0.08
C ILE A 109 -9.89 -3.96 -1.30
N VAL A 110 -9.27 -4.57 -2.31
CA VAL A 110 -9.41 -4.19 -3.72
C VAL A 110 -10.29 -5.23 -4.41
N ASP A 111 -11.37 -4.78 -5.05
CA ASP A 111 -12.24 -5.64 -5.84
C ASP A 111 -11.68 -5.89 -7.25
N LYS A 112 -12.37 -6.70 -8.06
CA LYS A 112 -11.94 -7.01 -9.44
C LYS A 112 -12.02 -5.83 -10.42
N TYR A 113 -12.70 -4.74 -10.06
CA TYR A 113 -12.85 -3.54 -10.87
C TYR A 113 -11.88 -2.43 -10.45
N GLY A 114 -11.16 -2.61 -9.34
CA GLY A 114 -10.24 -1.63 -8.78
C GLY A 114 -10.87 -0.70 -7.75
N ASP A 115 -12.11 -0.96 -7.32
CA ASP A 115 -12.73 -0.25 -6.21
C ASP A 115 -12.05 -0.67 -4.89
N ILE A 116 -11.83 0.32 -4.02
CA ILE A 116 -11.00 0.16 -2.82
C ILE A 116 -11.83 0.50 -1.59
N THR A 117 -11.91 -0.45 -0.65
CA THR A 117 -12.52 -0.25 0.65
C THR A 117 -11.46 -0.31 1.76
N TYR A 118 -11.42 0.70 2.61
CA TYR A 118 -10.46 0.80 3.71
C TYR A 118 -11.11 0.51 5.06
N TYR A 119 -10.51 -0.39 5.83
CA TYR A 119 -10.89 -0.70 7.21
C TYR A 119 -9.76 -0.33 8.15
N ASN A 120 -10.05 0.40 9.23
CA ASN A 120 -9.06 0.59 10.30
C ASN A 120 -9.00 -0.69 11.16
N LEU A 121 -7.78 -1.17 11.41
CA LEU A 121 -7.55 -2.30 12.30
C LEU A 121 -6.97 -1.78 13.61
N SER A 122 -7.68 -2.03 14.71
CA SER A 122 -7.24 -1.70 16.05
C SER A 122 -7.65 -2.80 17.03
N GLU A 123 -6.82 -3.03 18.02
CA GLU A 123 -7.17 -3.90 19.13
C GLU A 123 -7.99 -3.10 20.15
N VAL A 124 -9.15 -3.64 20.49
CA VAL A 124 -10.04 -3.06 21.49
C VAL A 124 -10.03 -3.95 22.72
N SER A 125 -9.54 -3.42 23.84
CA SER A 125 -9.72 -4.07 25.13
C SER A 125 -11.15 -3.82 25.62
N LEU A 126 -11.99 -4.84 25.53
CA LEU A 126 -13.30 -4.85 26.17
C LEU A 126 -13.10 -5.12 27.67
N THR A 127 -12.58 -4.12 28.37
CA THR A 127 -12.56 -4.12 29.84
C THR A 127 -13.97 -3.82 30.30
N LYS A 128 -14.54 -4.73 31.09
CA LYS A 128 -15.89 -4.61 31.67
C LYS A 128 -15.90 -3.64 32.84
#